data_AF-A0A7C7V125-F1
#
_entry.id   AF-A0A7C7V125-F1
#
_cell.length_a   1.000
_cell.length_b   1.000
_cell.length_c   1.000
_cell.angle_alpha   90.00
_cell.angle_beta   90.00
_cell.angle_gamma   90.00
#
_symmetry.space_group_name_H-M   'P 1'
#
loop_
_entity.id
_entity.type
_entity.pdbx_description
1 polymer ?
#
loop_
_entity_poly.entity_id
_entity_poly.type
_entity_poly.pdbx_seq_one_letter_code
_entity_poly.pdbx_strand_id
1 'polypeptide(L)'
;MWIKRASGIVVASSVFWAALAGVALAKQGIIDATDPPPFGTPDWLSDTISRPHANIATDASVPAIAILPLDAIQLDAVGLLPASITGLPADLWGTSEIATLGALMRAQPTQGLPAMQSFTQTLALAELASPQDAPPEGSDLFLARLDMLLARGALDPAQALMERAGPTEPAVFRRWFDVSLLSNRADRACGVMNANPNIAPTFSARIFCLARGGDWSAAALLLGTGEALGQITQSEGDLIARFLDPELFETEPPLPPDPNLTPLEFQMRMAIAQRPDATGLPLAFVYADLSVLAGWRAQLDAAERLTRSGAIAPQQWLAIYTAQSPSDSGAVW
;
A
#
# COMPACT_ATOMS: atom_id res chain seq x y z
N MET A 1 4.84 29.50 -45.42
CA MET A 1 5.49 30.76 -45.85
C MET A 1 6.44 31.14 -44.71
N TRP A 2 7.77 31.15 -44.79
CA TRP A 2 8.80 30.89 -45.83
C TRP A 2 9.91 30.03 -45.15
N ILE A 3 10.40 28.89 -45.66
CA ILE A 3 11.35 28.64 -46.79
C ILE A 3 12.83 28.40 -46.34
N LYS A 4 13.29 27.14 -46.51
CA LYS A 4 14.63 26.67 -47.03
C LYS A 4 15.92 27.02 -46.23
N ARG A 5 17.12 26.41 -46.38
CA ARG A 5 17.75 25.24 -47.10
C ARG A 5 19.18 25.07 -46.45
N ALA A 6 20.08 24.11 -46.71
CA ALA A 6 20.09 22.71 -47.19
C ALA A 6 21.55 22.16 -47.14
N SER A 7 21.71 20.82 -47.13
CA SER A 7 22.96 20.06 -47.40
C SER A 7 24.08 20.20 -46.35
N GLY A 8 24.88 19.17 -46.00
CA GLY A 8 25.05 17.83 -46.55
C GLY A 8 26.38 17.68 -47.29
N ILE A 9 27.23 16.72 -46.91
CA ILE A 9 28.34 16.12 -47.70
C ILE A 9 28.85 14.85 -47.00
N VAL A 10 29.16 13.82 -47.81
CA VAL A 10 29.84 12.58 -47.44
C VAL A 10 31.25 12.62 -48.00
N VAL A 11 32.27 12.23 -47.24
CA VAL A 11 33.56 11.79 -47.78
C VAL A 11 34.08 10.59 -46.99
N ALA A 12 34.29 9.48 -47.68
CA ALA A 12 35.02 8.32 -47.17
C ALA A 12 36.51 8.44 -47.50
N SER A 13 37.39 7.83 -46.70
CA SER A 13 38.77 7.56 -47.09
C SER A 13 39.31 6.35 -46.34
N SER A 14 39.43 5.24 -47.06
CA SER A 14 40.12 4.01 -46.64
C SER A 14 41.56 4.05 -47.12
N VAL A 15 42.50 3.52 -46.32
CA VAL A 15 43.86 3.23 -46.77
C VAL A 15 44.17 1.77 -46.48
N PHE A 16 44.21 0.96 -47.54
CA PHE A 16 44.75 -0.39 -47.55
C PHE A 16 46.27 -0.34 -47.55
N TRP A 17 46.93 -1.24 -46.81
CA TRP A 17 48.29 -1.68 -47.12
C TRP A 17 48.31 -3.20 -47.12
N ALA A 18 48.81 -3.78 -48.22
CA ALA A 18 48.93 -5.21 -48.41
C ALA A 18 50.41 -5.55 -48.68
N ALA A 19 50.89 -6.65 -48.10
CA ALA A 19 52.16 -7.27 -48.46
C ALA A 19 52.00 -8.79 -48.42
N LEU A 20 52.41 -9.46 -49.50
CA LEU A 20 52.37 -10.92 -49.65
C LEU A 20 53.59 -11.57 -48.98
N ALA A 21 53.45 -12.83 -48.54
CA ALA A 21 54.13 -13.98 -49.19
C ALA A 21 54.12 -15.26 -48.31
N GLY A 22 54.22 -16.43 -48.96
CA GLY A 22 54.88 -17.62 -48.38
C GLY A 22 53.98 -18.77 -47.94
N VAL A 23 53.99 -19.87 -48.70
CA VAL A 23 53.36 -21.16 -48.36
C VAL A 23 54.38 -22.12 -47.75
N ALA A 24 54.02 -22.83 -46.67
CA ALA A 24 54.57 -24.17 -46.36
C ALA A 24 53.70 -24.93 -45.34
N LEU A 25 53.46 -26.22 -45.56
CA LEU A 25 52.84 -27.14 -44.60
C LEU A 25 53.86 -27.61 -43.55
N ALA A 26 53.46 -27.67 -42.28
CA ALA A 26 54.04 -28.59 -41.30
C ALA A 26 52.95 -29.10 -40.33
N LYS A 27 52.70 -30.42 -40.33
CA LYS A 27 51.98 -31.09 -39.24
C LYS A 27 52.94 -31.25 -38.06
N GLN A 28 52.55 -30.85 -36.84
CA GLN A 28 53.01 -31.47 -35.59
C GLN A 28 52.25 -30.97 -34.37
N GLY A 29 51.92 -31.88 -33.45
CA GLY A 29 51.59 -31.58 -32.06
C GLY A 29 50.21 -30.97 -31.78
N ILE A 30 49.21 -31.82 -31.52
CA ILE A 30 48.18 -31.44 -30.53
C ILE A 30 48.89 -31.48 -29.18
N ILE A 31 48.99 -30.33 -28.50
CA ILE A 31 49.50 -30.27 -27.13
C ILE A 31 48.33 -30.55 -26.21
N ASP A 32 48.33 -31.71 -25.56
CA ASP A 32 47.32 -32.07 -24.58
C ASP A 32 47.53 -31.23 -23.31
N ALA A 33 46.60 -30.32 -23.02
CA ALA A 33 46.74 -29.28 -22.00
C ALA A 33 46.19 -29.73 -20.64
N THR A 34 46.45 -30.99 -20.27
CA THR A 34 45.83 -31.68 -19.12
C THR A 34 46.81 -31.96 -17.96
N ASP A 35 47.87 -31.15 -17.84
CA ASP A 35 48.43 -30.68 -16.56
C ASP A 35 49.60 -29.71 -16.83
N PRO A 36 49.58 -28.45 -16.34
CA PRO A 36 50.81 -27.66 -16.26
C PRO A 36 51.71 -28.27 -15.16
N PRO A 37 53.03 -28.43 -15.40
CA PRO A 37 53.93 -28.89 -14.34
C PRO A 37 53.89 -27.91 -13.16
N PRO A 38 53.99 -28.40 -11.90
CA PRO A 38 53.90 -27.54 -10.74
C PRO A 38 55.01 -26.49 -10.78
N PHE A 39 54.62 -25.22 -10.82
CA PHE A 39 55.56 -24.10 -10.78
C PHE A 39 56.34 -24.14 -9.46
N GLY A 40 57.60 -24.58 -9.51
CA GLY A 40 58.50 -24.53 -8.37
C GLY A 40 58.66 -23.09 -7.90
N THR A 41 58.34 -22.82 -6.64
CA THR A 41 58.57 -21.51 -6.01
C THR A 41 60.07 -21.23 -5.98
N PRO A 42 60.55 -20.07 -6.46
CA PRO A 42 61.98 -19.76 -6.41
C PRO A 42 62.50 -19.64 -4.97
N ASP A 43 63.69 -20.19 -4.69
CA ASP A 43 64.34 -20.20 -3.36
C ASP A 43 64.63 -18.82 -2.75
N TRP A 44 64.40 -17.72 -3.48
CA TRP A 44 64.53 -16.35 -2.99
C TRP A 44 63.20 -15.73 -2.52
N LEU A 45 62.07 -16.42 -2.70
CA LEU A 45 60.74 -15.92 -2.32
C LEU A 45 60.50 -16.11 -0.82
N SER A 46 60.18 -15.03 -0.10
CA SER A 46 59.99 -15.07 1.35
C SER A 46 58.65 -15.70 1.76
N ASP A 47 58.66 -16.53 2.81
CA ASP A 47 57.51 -17.26 3.40
C ASP A 47 56.31 -16.40 3.83
N THR A 48 56.46 -15.07 3.80
CA THR A 48 55.39 -14.10 4.07
C THR A 48 54.50 -13.83 2.87
N ILE A 49 54.93 -14.18 1.65
CA ILE A 49 54.18 -13.97 0.40
C ILE A 49 53.38 -15.21 0.00
N SER A 50 53.86 -16.41 0.37
CA SER A 50 53.26 -17.71 0.06
C SER A 50 52.09 -18.11 0.98
N ARG A 51 51.78 -17.32 2.01
CA ARG A 51 50.57 -17.50 2.82
C ARG A 51 49.40 -16.75 2.18
N PRO A 52 48.34 -17.43 1.70
CA PRO A 52 47.14 -16.72 1.29
C PRO A 52 46.57 -15.98 2.51
N HIS A 53 46.52 -14.66 2.42
CA HIS A 53 45.71 -13.85 3.33
C HIS A 53 44.27 -14.32 3.18
N ALA A 54 43.56 -14.56 4.30
CA ALA A 54 42.27 -15.26 4.33
C ALA A 54 41.10 -14.52 3.64
N ASN A 55 41.36 -13.38 2.99
CA ASN A 55 40.41 -12.61 2.20
C ASN A 55 40.59 -12.92 0.70
N ILE A 56 40.36 -14.18 0.32
CA ILE A 56 40.11 -14.54 -1.08
C ILE A 56 38.60 -14.40 -1.29
N ALA A 57 38.18 -13.56 -2.24
CA ALA A 57 36.77 -13.40 -2.58
C ALA A 57 36.23 -14.74 -3.13
N THR A 58 35.29 -15.35 -2.41
CA THR A 58 34.65 -16.62 -2.78
C THR A 58 33.53 -16.45 -3.81
N ASP A 59 33.11 -15.21 -4.07
CA ASP A 59 32.06 -14.84 -5.00
C ASP A 59 32.42 -13.52 -5.70
N ALA A 60 31.92 -13.36 -6.92
CA ALA A 60 32.04 -12.16 -7.75
C ALA A 60 30.66 -11.65 -8.22
N SER A 61 29.61 -11.94 -7.45
CA SER A 61 28.28 -11.40 -7.68
C SER A 61 28.33 -9.87 -7.70
N VAL A 62 27.86 -9.29 -8.80
CA VAL A 62 27.68 -7.85 -8.92
C VAL A 62 26.51 -7.49 -7.99
N PRO A 63 26.69 -6.59 -7.00
CA PRO A 63 25.58 -6.17 -6.15
C PRO A 63 24.48 -5.56 -7.04
N ALA A 64 23.23 -5.90 -6.76
CA ALA A 64 22.11 -5.43 -7.56
C ALA A 64 22.05 -3.89 -7.51
N ILE A 65 22.38 -3.23 -8.63
CA ILE A 65 22.35 -1.77 -8.74
C ILE A 65 20.88 -1.35 -8.91
N ALA A 66 20.22 -1.09 -7.78
CA ALA A 66 18.91 -0.46 -7.78
C ALA A 66 19.03 1.02 -8.16
N ILE A 67 18.43 1.41 -9.29
CA ILE A 67 18.38 2.79 -9.74
C ILE A 67 17.06 3.39 -9.24
N LEU A 68 17.08 4.04 -8.08
CA LEU A 68 15.96 4.87 -7.66
C LEU A 68 16.11 6.26 -8.30
N PRO A 69 15.11 6.77 -9.07
CA PRO A 69 15.16 8.14 -9.56
C PRO A 69 15.08 9.11 -8.37
N LEU A 70 15.78 10.24 -8.47
CA LEU A 70 15.99 11.16 -7.34
C LEU A 70 14.69 11.75 -6.75
N ASP A 71 13.61 11.72 -7.54
CA ASP A 71 12.28 12.21 -7.18
C ASP A 71 11.29 11.10 -6.75
N ALA A 72 11.71 9.83 -6.65
CA ALA A 72 10.84 8.75 -6.19
C ALA A 72 10.64 8.78 -4.67
N ILE A 73 9.37 8.70 -4.27
CA ILE A 73 8.96 8.60 -2.87
C ILE A 73 9.24 7.18 -2.38
N GLN A 74 10.15 7.02 -1.42
CA GLN A 74 10.32 5.77 -0.68
C GLN A 74 9.15 5.62 0.30
N LEU A 75 8.19 4.75 -0.01
CA LEU A 75 6.95 4.60 0.77
C LEU A 75 7.24 4.20 2.22
N ASP A 76 8.21 3.30 2.44
CA ASP A 76 8.65 2.91 3.78
C ASP A 76 9.25 4.06 4.62
N ALA A 77 9.68 5.16 3.99
CA ALA A 77 10.14 6.37 4.69
C ALA A 77 9.03 7.42 4.96
N VAL A 78 7.86 7.30 4.32
CA VAL A 78 6.78 8.28 4.45
C VAL A 78 6.23 8.33 5.88
N GLY A 79 6.01 9.54 6.38
CA GLY A 79 5.34 9.81 7.64
C GLY A 79 4.60 11.15 7.64
N LEU A 80 3.90 11.43 8.75
CA LEU A 80 3.20 12.69 9.02
C LEU A 80 3.89 13.52 10.11
N LEU A 81 4.65 12.87 10.99
CA LEU A 81 5.24 13.47 12.19
C LEU A 81 6.78 13.52 12.04
N PRO A 82 7.39 14.69 11.79
CA PRO A 82 8.84 14.81 11.70
C PRO A 82 9.52 14.63 13.06
N ALA A 83 10.83 14.37 13.04
CA ALA A 83 11.66 14.19 14.24
C ALA A 83 11.56 15.33 15.28
N SER A 84 11.27 16.57 14.83
CA SER A 84 11.04 17.72 15.71
C SER A 84 9.76 17.64 16.56
N ILE A 85 8.80 16.80 16.17
CA ILE A 85 7.57 16.52 16.92
C ILE A 85 7.69 15.20 17.70
N THR A 86 8.27 14.16 17.09
CA THR A 86 8.33 12.81 17.69
C THR A 86 9.49 12.64 18.69
N GLY A 87 10.57 13.41 18.54
CA GLY A 87 11.82 13.20 19.25
C GLY A 87 12.58 11.92 18.84
N LEU A 88 12.11 11.20 17.82
CA LEU A 88 12.75 9.98 17.33
C LEU A 88 13.92 10.32 16.39
N PRO A 89 15.05 9.58 16.46
CA PRO A 89 16.11 9.71 15.48
C PRO A 89 15.62 9.28 14.09
N ALA A 90 16.05 9.98 13.04
CA ALA A 90 15.58 9.70 11.68
C ALA A 90 15.98 8.30 11.21
N ASP A 91 17.11 7.77 11.66
CA ASP A 91 17.66 6.45 11.34
C ASP A 91 17.21 5.33 12.32
N LEU A 92 16.11 5.54 13.06
CA LEU A 92 15.63 4.64 14.13
C LEU A 92 15.65 3.14 13.81
N TRP A 93 15.30 2.75 12.57
CA TRP A 93 15.26 1.35 12.16
C TRP A 93 16.64 0.74 11.91
N GLY A 94 17.63 1.55 11.51
CA GLY A 94 19.00 1.13 11.25
C GLY A 94 19.11 -0.12 10.38
N THR A 95 19.77 -1.14 10.90
CA THR A 95 20.01 -2.45 10.26
C THR A 95 18.94 -3.50 10.60
N SER A 96 17.75 -3.09 11.03
CA SER A 96 16.66 -4.03 11.38
C SER A 96 16.03 -4.63 10.11
N GLU A 97 15.72 -5.92 10.16
CA GLU A 97 15.03 -6.63 9.07
C GLU A 97 13.62 -6.09 8.86
N ILE A 98 13.26 -5.76 7.62
CA ILE A 98 11.94 -5.17 7.32
C ILE A 98 10.78 -6.12 7.64
N ALA A 99 10.96 -7.42 7.40
CA ALA A 99 9.97 -8.45 7.71
C ALA A 99 9.67 -8.52 9.22
N THR A 100 10.72 -8.45 10.06
CA THR A 100 10.59 -8.46 11.53
C THR A 100 9.91 -7.19 12.03
N LEU A 101 10.25 -6.01 11.50
CA LEU A 101 9.57 -4.76 11.81
C LEU A 101 8.08 -4.79 11.41
N GLY A 102 7.78 -5.27 10.21
CA GLY A 102 6.40 -5.40 9.72
C GLY A 102 5.56 -6.38 10.54
N ALA A 103 6.15 -7.49 11.02
CA ALA A 103 5.50 -8.41 11.93
C ALA A 103 5.22 -7.77 13.30
N LEU A 104 6.21 -7.09 13.90
CA LEU A 104 6.06 -6.39 15.18
C LEU A 104 5.04 -5.25 15.12
N MET A 105 4.95 -4.53 13.99
CA MET A 105 3.96 -3.47 13.78
C MET A 105 2.53 -4.03 13.72
N ARG A 106 2.30 -5.11 12.96
CA ARG A 106 0.98 -5.78 12.88
C ARG A 106 0.59 -6.50 14.18
N ALA A 107 1.57 -6.93 14.97
CA ALA A 107 1.35 -7.55 16.28
C ALA A 107 1.02 -6.55 17.41
N GLN A 108 1.00 -5.24 17.14
CA GLN A 108 0.65 -4.26 18.16
C GLN A 108 -0.80 -4.42 18.62
N PRO A 109 -1.07 -4.48 19.93
CA PRO A 109 -2.41 -4.73 20.42
C PRO A 109 -3.31 -3.52 20.16
N THR A 110 -4.60 -3.81 19.96
CA THR A 110 -5.66 -2.81 19.76
C THR A 110 -6.14 -2.17 21.07
N GLN A 111 -5.81 -2.77 22.22
CA GLN A 111 -6.10 -2.25 23.56
C GLN A 111 -4.87 -2.42 24.47
N GLY A 112 -4.71 -1.56 25.48
CA GLY A 112 -3.53 -1.58 26.34
C GLY A 112 -3.35 -0.27 27.12
N LEU A 113 -2.15 -0.05 27.66
CA LEU A 113 -1.81 1.18 28.36
C LEU A 113 -1.86 2.39 27.38
N PRO A 114 -2.55 3.50 27.70
CA PRO A 114 -2.67 4.64 26.79
C PRO A 114 -1.32 5.23 26.34
N ALA A 115 -0.30 5.21 27.21
CA ALA A 115 1.05 5.64 26.86
C ALA A 115 1.67 4.76 25.76
N MET A 116 1.48 3.44 25.80
CA MET A 116 1.98 2.50 24.78
C MET A 116 1.19 2.64 23.48
N GLN A 117 -0.13 2.86 23.54
CA GLN A 117 -0.95 3.14 22.37
C GLN A 117 -0.49 4.42 21.67
N SER A 118 -0.37 5.51 22.43
CA SER A 118 0.11 6.81 21.95
C SER A 118 1.50 6.69 21.31
N PHE A 119 2.47 6.08 22.00
CA PHE A 119 3.82 5.87 21.45
C PHE A 119 3.82 5.06 20.14
N THR A 120 3.10 3.94 20.10
CA THR A 120 3.07 3.08 18.90
C THR A 120 2.31 3.72 17.74
N GLN A 121 1.34 4.59 18.00
CA GLN A 121 0.67 5.41 16.99
C GLN A 121 1.57 6.55 16.50
N THR A 122 2.32 7.21 17.40
CA THR A 122 3.37 8.18 17.02
C THR A 122 4.43 7.52 16.14
N LEU A 123 4.86 6.30 16.48
CA LEU A 123 5.83 5.52 15.70
C LEU A 123 5.29 5.11 14.32
N ALA A 124 4.01 4.71 14.23
CA ALA A 124 3.37 4.38 12.97
C ALA A 124 3.17 5.60 12.04
N LEU A 125 3.15 6.82 12.60
CA LEU A 125 2.98 8.07 11.87
C LEU A 125 4.28 8.89 11.72
N ALA A 126 5.39 8.41 12.26
CA ALA A 126 6.68 9.10 12.21
C ALA A 126 7.27 9.09 10.79
N GLU A 127 7.86 10.22 10.40
CA GLU A 127 8.74 10.31 9.24
C GLU A 127 10.13 9.80 9.66
N LEU A 128 10.57 8.69 9.08
CA LEU A 128 11.78 7.94 9.45
C LEU A 128 12.45 7.46 8.16
N ALA A 129 13.78 7.33 8.13
CA ALA A 129 14.47 6.70 7.01
C ALA A 129 14.08 5.22 6.91
N SER A 130 13.99 4.68 5.69
CA SER A 130 13.71 3.26 5.48
C SER A 130 14.79 2.37 6.12
N PRO A 131 14.45 1.15 6.63
CA PRO A 131 15.45 0.20 7.10
C PRO A 131 16.48 -0.13 6.02
N GLN A 132 17.74 -0.40 6.37
CA GLN A 132 18.80 -0.66 5.36
C GLN A 132 18.57 -1.94 4.53
N ASP A 133 17.76 -2.87 5.05
CA ASP A 133 17.33 -4.11 4.40
C ASP A 133 16.13 -3.91 3.44
N ALA A 134 15.48 -2.73 3.48
CA ALA A 134 14.31 -2.46 2.66
C ALA A 134 14.69 -2.20 1.19
N PRO A 135 13.97 -2.77 0.21
CA PRO A 135 14.15 -2.41 -1.19
C PRO A 135 13.77 -0.94 -1.42
N PRO A 136 14.45 -0.19 -2.32
CA PRO A 136 14.18 1.25 -2.51
C PRO A 136 12.74 1.60 -2.95
N GLU A 137 12.05 0.67 -3.60
CA GLU A 137 10.64 0.78 -4.03
C GLU A 137 9.69 0.01 -3.09
N GLY A 138 10.15 -0.36 -1.89
CA GLY A 138 9.40 -1.11 -0.88
C GLY A 138 8.28 -0.31 -0.22
N SER A 139 7.23 -1.03 0.17
CA SER A 139 6.10 -0.53 0.95
C SER A 139 5.69 -1.45 2.11
N ASP A 140 6.49 -2.47 2.45
CA ASP A 140 6.09 -3.50 3.43
C ASP A 140 5.91 -2.94 4.84
N LEU A 141 6.76 -2.00 5.26
CA LEU A 141 6.67 -1.33 6.55
C LEU A 141 5.61 -0.22 6.53
N PHE A 142 5.41 0.46 5.40
CA PHE A 142 4.31 1.38 5.16
C PHE A 142 2.94 0.69 5.29
N LEU A 143 2.76 -0.43 4.59
CA LEU A 143 1.55 -1.25 4.68
C LEU A 143 1.37 -1.83 6.09
N ALA A 144 2.43 -2.28 6.76
CA ALA A 144 2.33 -2.75 8.15
C ALA A 144 1.89 -1.65 9.13
N ARG A 145 2.37 -0.41 8.95
CA ARG A 145 1.93 0.77 9.73
C ARG A 145 0.47 1.10 9.47
N LEU A 146 0.02 1.03 8.22
CA LEU A 146 -1.39 1.20 7.87
C LEU A 146 -2.27 0.09 8.46
N ASP A 147 -1.92 -1.18 8.27
CA ASP A 147 -2.66 -2.33 8.79
C ASP A 147 -2.86 -2.21 10.33
N MET A 148 -1.83 -1.75 11.05
CA MET A 148 -1.87 -1.47 12.49
C MET A 148 -2.84 -0.34 12.87
N LEU A 149 -2.79 0.79 12.17
CA LEU A 149 -3.72 1.92 12.38
C LEU A 149 -5.17 1.51 12.10
N LEU A 150 -5.40 0.75 11.02
CA LEU A 150 -6.72 0.24 10.65
C LEU A 150 -7.26 -0.78 11.65
N ALA A 151 -6.42 -1.67 12.17
CA ALA A 151 -6.79 -2.61 13.23
C ALA A 151 -7.27 -1.89 14.52
N ARG A 152 -6.72 -0.71 14.82
CA ARG A 152 -7.19 0.16 15.92
C ARG A 152 -8.44 0.96 15.58
N GLY A 153 -8.84 1.05 14.32
CA GLY A 153 -9.90 1.95 13.84
C GLY A 153 -9.46 3.40 13.63
N ALA A 154 -8.15 3.66 13.59
CA ALA A 154 -7.56 4.99 13.44
C ALA A 154 -7.61 5.47 11.98
N LEU A 155 -8.82 5.64 11.45
CA LEU A 155 -9.07 5.89 10.03
C LEU A 155 -8.52 7.23 9.54
N ASP A 156 -8.75 8.33 10.27
CA ASP A 156 -8.26 9.66 9.89
C ASP A 156 -6.72 9.73 9.76
N PRO A 157 -5.91 9.27 10.74
CA PRO A 157 -4.45 9.28 10.58
C PRO A 157 -3.95 8.29 9.51
N ALA A 158 -4.60 7.12 9.34
CA ALA A 158 -4.27 6.20 8.24
C ALA A 158 -4.55 6.84 6.86
N GLN A 159 -5.69 7.52 6.72
CA GLN A 159 -6.04 8.24 5.49
C GLN A 159 -5.04 9.36 5.20
N ALA A 160 -4.69 10.18 6.20
CA ALA A 160 -3.70 11.23 6.03
C ALA A 160 -2.33 10.68 5.61
N LEU A 161 -1.90 9.54 6.16
CA LEU A 161 -0.64 8.88 5.79
C LEU A 161 -0.65 8.38 4.33
N MET A 162 -1.76 7.80 3.87
CA MET A 162 -1.94 7.39 2.46
C MET A 162 -2.00 8.59 1.51
N GLU A 163 -2.63 9.69 1.90
CA GLU A 163 -2.68 10.91 1.10
C GLU A 163 -1.32 11.61 1.02
N ARG A 164 -0.49 11.50 2.06
CA ARG A 164 0.91 11.98 2.06
C ARG A 164 1.83 11.14 1.17
N ALA A 165 1.64 9.83 1.12
CA ALA A 165 2.36 8.93 0.24
C ALA A 165 2.00 9.11 -1.26
N GLY A 166 0.78 9.59 -1.52
CA GLY A 166 0.20 9.66 -2.85
C GLY A 166 -0.53 8.35 -3.20
N PRO A 167 -1.85 8.36 -3.45
CA PRO A 167 -2.62 7.15 -3.72
C PRO A 167 -2.47 6.70 -5.19
N THR A 168 -1.25 6.72 -5.72
CA THR A 168 -0.92 6.32 -7.10
C THR A 168 -0.62 4.83 -7.24
N GLU A 169 -0.18 4.18 -6.15
CA GLU A 169 0.06 2.74 -6.11
C GLU A 169 -1.26 1.97 -5.89
N PRO A 170 -1.62 0.97 -6.73
CA PRO A 170 -2.92 0.28 -6.61
C PRO A 170 -3.16 -0.46 -5.29
N ALA A 171 -2.13 -0.87 -4.53
CA ALA A 171 -2.32 -1.47 -3.21
C ALA A 171 -2.66 -0.42 -2.12
N VAL A 172 -2.11 0.78 -2.25
CA VAL A 172 -2.41 1.93 -1.37
C VAL A 172 -3.77 2.53 -1.73
N PHE A 173 -4.07 2.70 -3.02
CA PHE A 173 -5.37 3.24 -3.47
C PHE A 173 -6.56 2.39 -2.97
N ARG A 174 -6.44 1.06 -2.99
CA ARG A 174 -7.47 0.15 -2.44
C ARG A 174 -7.78 0.44 -0.98
N ARG A 175 -6.76 0.46 -0.12
CA ARG A 175 -6.90 0.79 1.31
C ARG A 175 -7.44 2.21 1.50
N TRP A 176 -6.99 3.18 0.70
CA TRP A 176 -7.48 4.56 0.76
C TRP A 176 -8.97 4.68 0.39
N PHE A 177 -9.42 3.93 -0.62
CA PHE A 177 -10.82 3.85 -1.01
C PHE A 177 -11.67 3.26 0.13
N ASP A 178 -11.28 2.10 0.66
CA ASP A 178 -11.94 1.42 1.79
C ASP A 178 -12.06 2.32 3.03
N VAL A 179 -10.99 3.04 3.38
CA VAL A 179 -10.99 3.99 4.50
C VAL A 179 -11.88 5.20 4.21
N SER A 180 -11.90 5.69 2.97
CA SER A 180 -12.77 6.79 2.57
C SER A 180 -14.25 6.40 2.60
N LEU A 181 -14.58 5.12 2.35
CA LEU A 181 -15.93 4.59 2.52
C LEU A 181 -16.35 4.64 4.00
N LEU A 182 -15.56 4.05 4.90
CA LEU A 182 -15.88 3.98 6.33
C LEU A 182 -15.85 5.33 7.07
N SER A 183 -15.11 6.31 6.55
CA SER A 183 -15.01 7.67 7.11
C SER A 183 -15.99 8.68 6.50
N ASN A 184 -17.03 8.21 5.78
CA ASN A 184 -18.04 9.05 5.12
C ASN A 184 -17.46 10.07 4.11
N ARG A 185 -16.43 9.64 3.36
CA ARG A 185 -15.74 10.41 2.30
C ARG A 185 -15.86 9.74 0.93
N ALA A 186 -16.86 8.88 0.76
CA ALA A 186 -17.12 8.11 -0.45
C ALA A 186 -17.21 8.97 -1.72
N ASP A 187 -17.79 10.19 -1.65
CA ASP A 187 -17.93 11.06 -2.82
C ASP A 187 -16.58 11.59 -3.32
N ARG A 188 -15.64 11.91 -2.41
CA ARG A 188 -14.26 12.25 -2.76
C ARG A 188 -13.57 11.06 -3.42
N ALA A 189 -13.73 9.87 -2.85
CA ALA A 189 -13.11 8.65 -3.33
C ALA A 189 -13.60 8.26 -4.73
N CYS A 190 -14.91 8.33 -4.95
CA CYS A 190 -15.52 8.09 -6.25
C CYS A 190 -15.20 9.19 -7.28
N GLY A 191 -15.05 10.45 -6.87
CA GLY A 191 -14.53 11.51 -7.75
C GLY A 191 -13.13 11.20 -8.29
N VAL A 192 -12.22 10.73 -7.42
CA VAL A 192 -10.86 10.32 -7.83
C VAL A 192 -10.89 9.07 -8.72
N MET A 193 -11.73 8.07 -8.38
CA MET A 193 -11.87 6.84 -9.17
C MET A 193 -12.44 7.10 -10.57
N ASN A 194 -13.50 7.91 -10.67
CA ASN A 194 -14.13 8.25 -11.95
C ASN A 194 -13.18 9.07 -12.85
N ALA A 195 -12.30 9.90 -12.25
CA ALA A 195 -11.24 10.59 -12.98
C ALA A 195 -10.08 9.65 -13.41
N ASN A 196 -9.90 8.49 -12.76
CA ASN A 196 -8.81 7.55 -13.03
C ASN A 196 -9.31 6.10 -13.15
N PRO A 197 -10.08 5.74 -14.20
CA PRO A 197 -10.77 4.45 -14.30
C PRO A 197 -9.85 3.22 -14.22
N ASN A 198 -8.57 3.37 -14.59
CA ASN A 198 -7.57 2.29 -14.57
C ASN A 198 -7.10 1.90 -13.15
N ILE A 199 -7.49 2.66 -12.11
CA ILE A 199 -7.14 2.40 -10.70
C ILE A 199 -8.33 1.76 -9.94
N ALA A 200 -9.51 1.66 -10.56
CA ALA A 200 -10.68 1.03 -9.96
C ALA A 200 -10.40 -0.47 -9.68
N PRO A 201 -10.50 -0.94 -8.42
CA PRO A 201 -9.98 -2.26 -8.05
C PRO A 201 -10.90 -3.43 -8.38
N THR A 202 -12.21 -3.20 -8.47
CA THR A 202 -13.23 -4.23 -8.74
C THR A 202 -14.37 -3.65 -9.59
N PHE A 203 -15.15 -4.51 -10.23
CA PHE A 203 -16.40 -4.11 -10.90
C PHE A 203 -17.36 -3.45 -9.89
N SER A 204 -17.57 -4.08 -8.73
CA SER A 204 -18.45 -3.61 -7.65
C SER A 204 -18.13 -2.17 -7.21
N ALA A 205 -16.84 -1.84 -7.03
CA ALA A 205 -16.41 -0.50 -6.65
C ALA A 205 -16.66 0.54 -7.75
N ARG A 206 -16.47 0.16 -9.02
CA ARG A 206 -16.77 1.04 -10.17
C ARG A 206 -18.27 1.26 -10.35
N ILE A 207 -19.10 0.23 -10.17
CA ILE A 207 -20.56 0.32 -10.21
C ILE A 207 -21.06 1.30 -9.13
N PHE A 208 -20.57 1.14 -7.90
CA PHE A 208 -20.87 2.06 -6.78
C PHE A 208 -20.51 3.52 -7.11
N CYS A 209 -19.33 3.77 -7.70
CA CYS A 209 -18.89 5.12 -8.01
C CYS A 209 -19.53 5.74 -9.26
N LEU A 210 -20.01 4.93 -10.22
CA LEU A 210 -20.88 5.40 -11.30
C LEU A 210 -22.25 5.82 -10.75
N ALA A 211 -22.86 4.98 -9.91
CA ALA A 211 -24.13 5.25 -9.24
C ALA A 211 -24.10 6.51 -8.37
N ARG A 212 -23.10 6.65 -7.48
CA ARG A 212 -22.89 7.89 -6.69
C ARG A 212 -22.56 9.11 -7.56
N GLY A 213 -21.99 8.90 -8.74
CA GLY A 213 -21.78 9.94 -9.76
C GLY A 213 -23.04 10.32 -10.54
N GLY A 214 -24.16 9.60 -10.36
CA GLY A 214 -25.44 9.80 -11.04
C GLY A 214 -25.60 9.03 -12.36
N ASP A 215 -24.60 8.25 -12.80
CA ASP A 215 -24.70 7.42 -14.01
C ASP A 215 -25.19 6.00 -13.68
N TRP A 216 -26.45 5.94 -13.23
CA TRP A 216 -27.17 4.70 -12.92
C TRP A 216 -27.25 3.76 -14.14
N SER A 217 -27.34 4.33 -15.34
CA SER A 217 -27.34 3.57 -16.61
C SER A 217 -26.04 2.79 -16.84
N ALA A 218 -24.88 3.45 -16.71
CA ALA A 218 -23.60 2.77 -16.84
C ALA A 218 -23.35 1.80 -15.67
N ALA A 219 -23.81 2.14 -14.47
CA ALA A 219 -23.74 1.28 -13.29
C ALA A 219 -24.50 -0.05 -13.52
N ALA A 220 -25.74 0.00 -13.99
CA ALA A 220 -26.55 -1.18 -14.29
C ALA A 220 -26.02 -2.01 -15.48
N LEU A 221 -25.53 -1.36 -16.54
CA LEU A 221 -24.86 -2.05 -17.66
C LEU A 221 -23.59 -2.79 -17.19
N LEU A 222 -22.83 -2.16 -16.28
CA LEU A 222 -21.59 -2.73 -15.75
C LEU A 222 -21.85 -3.88 -14.77
N LEU A 223 -22.98 -3.87 -14.04
CA LEU A 223 -23.44 -5.02 -13.24
C LEU A 223 -23.63 -6.26 -14.13
N GLY A 224 -24.52 -6.19 -15.13
CA GLY A 224 -24.77 -7.33 -16.04
C GLY A 224 -23.52 -7.76 -16.82
N THR A 225 -22.59 -6.84 -17.09
CA THR A 225 -21.28 -7.16 -17.67
C THR A 225 -20.40 -7.94 -16.69
N GLY A 226 -20.34 -7.53 -15.42
CA GLY A 226 -19.56 -8.20 -14.38
C GLY A 226 -20.09 -9.60 -14.06
N GLU A 227 -21.41 -9.78 -14.01
CA GLU A 227 -22.07 -11.08 -13.83
C GLU A 227 -21.76 -12.02 -15.01
N ALA A 228 -21.93 -11.55 -16.26
CA ALA A 228 -21.67 -12.35 -17.45
C ALA A 228 -20.19 -12.77 -17.61
N LEU A 229 -19.26 -12.00 -17.03
CA LEU A 229 -17.83 -12.30 -17.00
C LEU A 229 -17.40 -13.10 -15.75
N GLY A 230 -18.33 -13.44 -14.85
CA GLY A 230 -18.02 -14.11 -13.57
C GLY A 230 -17.14 -13.28 -12.63
N GLN A 231 -17.15 -11.95 -12.78
CA GLN A 231 -16.41 -10.98 -11.95
C GLN A 231 -17.25 -10.44 -10.79
N ILE A 232 -18.54 -10.77 -10.75
CA ILE A 232 -19.49 -10.45 -9.68
C ILE A 232 -20.17 -11.77 -9.31
N THR A 233 -20.12 -12.16 -8.04
CA THR A 233 -20.85 -13.33 -7.54
C THR A 233 -22.34 -13.04 -7.41
N GLN A 234 -23.19 -14.06 -7.35
CA GLN A 234 -24.64 -13.86 -7.20
C GLN A 234 -24.99 -13.01 -5.96
N SER A 235 -24.34 -13.25 -4.83
CA SER A 235 -24.56 -12.48 -3.59
C SER A 235 -24.12 -11.01 -3.68
N GLU A 236 -23.05 -10.72 -4.41
CA GLU A 236 -22.66 -9.34 -4.72
C GLU A 236 -23.67 -8.70 -5.69
N GLY A 237 -24.09 -9.43 -6.73
CA GLY A 237 -25.07 -8.98 -7.71
C GLY A 237 -26.41 -8.61 -7.07
N ASP A 238 -26.94 -9.47 -6.17
CA ASP A 238 -28.16 -9.23 -5.41
C ASP A 238 -28.08 -7.95 -4.55
N LEU A 239 -26.91 -7.68 -3.94
CA LEU A 239 -26.67 -6.46 -3.16
C LEU A 239 -26.54 -5.22 -4.05
N ILE A 240 -25.80 -5.32 -5.15
CA ILE A 240 -25.60 -4.22 -6.08
C ILE A 240 -26.92 -3.85 -6.77
N ALA A 241 -27.72 -4.83 -7.19
CA ALA A 241 -29.04 -4.61 -7.79
C ALA A 241 -29.97 -3.83 -6.84
N ARG A 242 -30.06 -4.27 -5.57
CA ARG A 242 -30.82 -3.56 -4.52
C ARG A 242 -30.29 -2.16 -4.22
N PHE A 243 -28.98 -1.94 -4.35
CA PHE A 243 -28.35 -0.63 -4.19
C PHE A 243 -28.62 0.31 -5.37
N LEU A 244 -28.69 -0.22 -6.60
CA LEU A 244 -28.96 0.56 -7.80
C LEU A 244 -30.44 0.96 -7.94
N ASP A 245 -31.36 0.07 -7.56
CA ASP A 245 -32.80 0.31 -7.63
C ASP A 245 -33.50 -0.33 -6.40
N PRO A 246 -33.56 0.37 -5.25
CA PRO A 246 -34.17 -0.17 -4.04
C PRO A 246 -35.69 -0.40 -4.17
N GLU A 247 -36.38 0.38 -5.03
CA GLU A 247 -37.84 0.35 -5.17
C GLU A 247 -38.32 -1.00 -5.75
N LEU A 248 -37.53 -1.62 -6.62
CA LEU A 248 -37.81 -2.96 -7.15
C LEU A 248 -37.77 -4.08 -6.11
N PHE A 249 -37.22 -3.85 -4.92
CA PHE A 249 -36.99 -4.88 -3.89
C PHE A 249 -37.68 -4.57 -2.55
N GLU A 250 -38.61 -3.60 -2.47
CA GLU A 250 -39.30 -3.26 -1.22
C GLU A 250 -40.06 -4.45 -0.59
N THR A 251 -40.60 -5.35 -1.41
CA THR A 251 -41.35 -6.52 -0.95
C THR A 251 -40.49 -7.77 -0.72
N GLU A 252 -39.20 -7.71 -1.08
CA GLU A 252 -38.26 -8.83 -0.92
C GLU A 252 -37.74 -8.90 0.52
N PRO A 253 -37.47 -10.10 1.06
CA PRO A 253 -36.82 -10.22 2.36
C PRO A 253 -35.45 -9.50 2.37
N PRO A 254 -34.97 -9.06 3.54
CA PRO A 254 -33.61 -8.55 3.69
C PRO A 254 -32.57 -9.56 3.21
N LEU A 255 -31.45 -9.05 2.69
CA LEU A 255 -30.33 -9.89 2.31
C LEU A 255 -29.78 -10.65 3.53
N PRO A 256 -29.30 -11.89 3.36
CA PRO A 256 -28.64 -12.61 4.44
C PRO A 256 -27.46 -11.80 5.00
N PRO A 257 -27.17 -11.91 6.31
CA PRO A 257 -26.00 -11.27 6.90
C PRO A 257 -24.72 -11.88 6.33
N ASP A 258 -23.71 -11.03 6.11
CA ASP A 258 -22.41 -11.46 5.62
C ASP A 258 -21.36 -11.38 6.75
N PRO A 259 -20.71 -12.49 7.14
CA PRO A 259 -19.66 -12.48 8.16
C PRO A 259 -18.32 -11.90 7.66
N ASN A 260 -18.09 -11.81 6.35
CA ASN A 260 -16.83 -11.36 5.74
C ASN A 260 -16.96 -9.97 5.09
N LEU A 261 -17.91 -9.19 5.59
CA LEU A 261 -18.35 -7.93 5.02
C LEU A 261 -17.20 -6.94 4.71
N THR A 262 -17.10 -6.52 3.45
CA THR A 262 -16.17 -5.47 3.02
C THR A 262 -16.70 -4.07 3.36
N PRO A 263 -15.82 -3.05 3.40
CA PRO A 263 -16.22 -1.64 3.51
C PRO A 263 -17.23 -1.18 2.45
N LEU A 264 -17.12 -1.70 1.23
CA LEU A 264 -18.02 -1.40 0.13
C LEU A 264 -19.42 -1.99 0.36
N GLU A 265 -19.50 -3.26 0.72
CA GLU A 265 -20.77 -3.93 1.01
C GLU A 265 -21.45 -3.34 2.24
N PHE A 266 -20.68 -2.95 3.27
CA PHE A 266 -21.21 -2.20 4.41
C PHE A 266 -21.86 -0.88 3.97
N GLN A 267 -21.21 -0.09 3.11
CA GLN A 267 -21.79 1.15 2.60
C GLN A 267 -23.01 0.92 1.69
N MET A 268 -23.01 -0.10 0.84
CA MET A 268 -24.20 -0.47 0.04
C MET A 268 -25.37 -0.89 0.94
N ARG A 269 -25.13 -1.75 1.93
CA ARG A 269 -26.14 -2.20 2.91
C ARG A 269 -26.70 -1.05 3.75
N MET A 270 -25.84 -0.11 4.16
CA MET A 270 -26.26 1.13 4.82
C MET A 270 -27.16 1.99 3.92
N ALA A 271 -26.84 2.12 2.63
CA ALA A 271 -27.63 2.92 1.68
C ALA A 271 -29.04 2.35 1.43
N ILE A 272 -29.20 1.02 1.45
CA ILE A 272 -30.51 0.34 1.31
C ILE A 272 -31.23 0.12 2.66
N ALA A 273 -30.84 0.85 3.72
CA ALA A 273 -31.35 0.74 5.09
C ALA A 273 -31.24 -0.67 5.74
N GLN A 274 -30.49 -1.60 5.15
CA GLN A 274 -30.22 -2.94 5.71
C GLN A 274 -28.92 -2.92 6.53
N ARG A 275 -28.83 -1.97 7.46
CA ARG A 275 -27.64 -1.71 8.28
C ARG A 275 -27.11 -3.01 8.93
N PRO A 276 -25.84 -3.39 8.68
CA PRO A 276 -25.19 -4.50 9.38
C PRO A 276 -25.03 -4.22 10.87
N ASP A 277 -25.07 -5.28 11.69
CA ASP A 277 -24.65 -5.20 13.09
C ASP A 277 -23.12 -4.95 13.16
N ALA A 278 -22.71 -3.92 13.90
CA ALA A 278 -21.30 -3.57 14.12
C ALA A 278 -20.69 -4.28 15.35
N THR A 279 -21.46 -5.17 15.99
CA THR A 279 -21.01 -6.07 17.05
C THR A 279 -20.12 -7.16 16.44
N GLY A 280 -18.89 -7.29 16.94
CA GLY A 280 -17.91 -8.26 16.42
C GLY A 280 -17.17 -7.84 15.14
N LEU A 281 -17.64 -6.82 14.40
CA LEU A 281 -16.90 -6.26 13.27
C LEU A 281 -15.58 -5.57 13.72
N PRO A 282 -14.56 -5.49 12.85
CA PRO A 282 -13.33 -4.75 13.10
C PRO A 282 -13.58 -3.29 13.49
N LEU A 283 -12.70 -2.71 14.32
CA LEU A 283 -12.84 -1.34 14.83
C LEU A 283 -12.96 -0.27 13.73
N ALA A 284 -12.42 -0.53 12.54
CA ALA A 284 -12.60 0.32 11.37
C ALA A 284 -14.09 0.59 11.03
N PHE A 285 -14.98 -0.40 11.13
CA PHE A 285 -16.41 -0.25 10.82
C PHE A 285 -17.14 0.61 11.85
N VAL A 286 -16.68 0.57 13.11
CA VAL A 286 -17.21 1.37 14.23
C VAL A 286 -17.03 2.87 13.99
N TYR A 287 -16.07 3.26 13.13
CA TYR A 287 -15.84 4.66 12.78
C TYR A 287 -17.06 5.31 12.10
N ALA A 288 -17.86 4.53 11.34
CA ALA A 288 -19.07 5.04 10.69
C ALA A 288 -20.10 5.58 11.70
N ASP A 289 -20.08 5.10 12.94
CA ASP A 289 -20.99 5.50 14.02
C ASP A 289 -20.61 6.81 14.71
N LEU A 290 -19.44 7.38 14.41
CA LEU A 290 -19.12 8.76 14.78
C LEU A 290 -19.93 9.79 13.96
N SER A 291 -20.63 9.36 12.90
CA SER A 291 -21.50 10.20 12.10
C SER A 291 -22.69 10.74 12.89
N VAL A 292 -23.10 11.98 12.60
CA VAL A 292 -24.34 12.60 13.13
C VAL A 292 -25.61 11.81 12.76
N LEU A 293 -25.53 10.94 11.74
CA LEU A 293 -26.64 10.12 11.27
C LEU A 293 -26.86 8.83 12.08
N ALA A 294 -25.89 8.37 12.87
CA ALA A 294 -25.98 7.10 13.60
C ALA A 294 -26.84 7.17 14.87
N GLY A 295 -27.18 8.38 15.33
CA GLY A 295 -27.84 8.62 16.61
C GLY A 295 -26.87 8.60 17.80
N TRP A 296 -27.21 9.34 18.86
CA TRP A 296 -26.25 9.66 19.92
C TRP A 296 -25.77 8.43 20.71
N ARG A 297 -26.63 7.42 20.94
CA ARG A 297 -26.20 6.18 21.61
C ARG A 297 -25.10 5.46 20.82
N ALA A 298 -25.26 5.29 19.50
CA ALA A 298 -24.26 4.64 18.66
C ALA A 298 -22.95 5.44 18.64
N GLN A 299 -23.02 6.77 18.63
CA GLN A 299 -21.84 7.63 18.76
C GLN A 299 -21.10 7.43 20.07
N LEU A 300 -21.79 7.28 21.21
CA LEU A 300 -21.18 7.05 22.51
C LEU A 300 -20.49 5.68 22.54
N ASP A 301 -21.21 4.62 22.15
CA ASP A 301 -20.67 3.25 22.06
C ASP A 301 -19.42 3.20 21.13
N ALA A 302 -19.46 3.91 20.01
CA ALA A 302 -18.36 4.00 19.05
C ALA A 302 -17.18 4.82 19.58
N ALA A 303 -17.45 6.01 20.15
CA ALA A 303 -16.43 6.89 20.69
C ALA A 303 -15.69 6.21 21.85
N GLU A 304 -16.38 5.47 22.73
CA GLU A 304 -15.73 4.68 23.76
C GLU A 304 -14.83 3.57 23.18
N ARG A 305 -15.34 2.78 22.22
CA ARG A 305 -14.56 1.70 21.58
C ARG A 305 -13.29 2.24 20.91
N LEU A 306 -13.39 3.37 20.20
CA LEU A 306 -12.29 3.99 19.47
C LEU A 306 -11.33 4.79 20.36
N THR A 307 -11.81 5.33 21.50
CA THR A 307 -10.91 5.97 22.50
C THR A 307 -10.09 4.91 23.23
N ARG A 308 -10.68 3.75 23.56
CA ARG A 308 -9.97 2.64 24.19
C ARG A 308 -8.87 2.02 23.30
N SER A 309 -8.90 2.26 21.99
CA SER A 309 -7.85 1.85 21.04
C SER A 309 -6.90 2.98 20.62
N GLY A 310 -7.11 4.21 21.08
CA GLY A 310 -6.33 5.40 20.70
C GLY A 310 -6.68 5.98 19.31
N ALA A 311 -7.69 5.45 18.64
CA ALA A 311 -8.08 5.84 17.29
C ALA A 311 -8.66 7.27 17.19
N ILE A 312 -9.33 7.74 18.25
CA ILE A 312 -9.80 9.13 18.36
C ILE A 312 -9.18 9.84 19.57
N ALA A 313 -9.06 11.16 19.47
CA ALA A 313 -8.51 11.99 20.54
C ALA A 313 -9.50 12.08 21.73
N PRO A 314 -9.03 12.14 22.99
CA PRO A 314 -9.90 12.29 24.17
C PRO A 314 -10.83 13.51 24.11
N GLN A 315 -10.42 14.57 23.41
CA GLN A 315 -11.23 15.78 23.20
C GLN A 315 -12.43 15.52 22.27
N GLN A 316 -12.28 14.63 21.26
CA GLN A 316 -13.36 14.24 20.37
C GLN A 316 -14.38 13.36 21.09
N TRP A 317 -13.91 12.41 21.91
CA TRP A 317 -14.77 11.63 22.79
C TRP A 317 -15.55 12.52 23.75
N LEU A 318 -14.88 13.45 24.43
CA LEU A 318 -15.53 14.39 25.36
C LEU A 318 -16.59 15.23 24.64
N ALA A 319 -16.28 15.76 23.46
CA ALA A 319 -17.22 16.55 22.66
C ALA A 319 -18.50 15.76 22.33
N ILE A 320 -18.39 14.48 21.95
CA ILE A 320 -19.53 13.58 21.71
C ILE A 320 -20.32 13.33 23.00
N TYR A 321 -19.62 13.08 24.12
CA TYR A 321 -20.24 12.87 25.44
C TYR A 321 -21.02 14.08 25.95
N THR A 322 -20.59 15.29 25.60
CA THR A 322 -21.24 16.56 25.98
C THR A 322 -22.17 17.13 24.90
N ALA A 323 -22.38 16.44 23.78
CA ALA A 323 -23.09 16.99 22.62
C ALA A 323 -24.60 17.20 22.86
N GLN A 324 -25.19 16.45 23.79
CA GLN A 324 -26.61 16.55 24.15
C GLN A 324 -26.78 16.41 25.68
N SER A 325 -27.93 16.83 26.19
CA SER A 325 -28.31 16.56 27.58
C SER A 325 -28.80 15.11 27.73
N PRO A 326 -28.58 14.45 28.88
CA PRO A 326 -29.20 13.16 29.20
C PRO A 326 -30.72 13.17 28.96
N SER A 327 -31.26 12.10 28.40
CA SER A 327 -32.71 11.93 28.31
C SER A 327 -33.29 11.53 29.67
N ASP A 328 -34.44 12.10 30.06
CA ASP A 328 -35.11 11.80 31.34
C ASP A 328 -35.45 10.32 31.55
N SER A 329 -35.48 9.52 30.49
CA SER A 329 -35.68 8.06 30.52
C SER A 329 -34.43 7.27 30.96
N GLY A 330 -33.26 7.90 31.08
CA GLY A 330 -32.00 7.27 31.48
C GLY A 330 -31.40 6.27 30.47
N ALA A 331 -32.09 5.89 29.39
CA ALA A 331 -31.76 4.72 28.55
C ALA A 331 -30.42 4.76 27.76
N VAL A 332 -29.65 5.84 27.89
CA VAL A 332 -28.33 6.05 27.28
C VAL A 332 -27.19 6.01 28.32
N TRP A 333 -27.52 6.07 29.62
CA TRP A 333 -26.60 6.27 30.75
C TRP A 333 -26.57 5.08 31.71
#